data_AF-A0A4R5WA25-F1
#
_entry.id   AF-A0A4R5WA25-F1
#
_cell.length_a   1.000
_cell.length_b   1.000
_cell.length_c   1.000
_cell.angle_alpha   90.00
_cell.angle_beta   90.00
_cell.angle_gamma   90.00
#
_symmetry.space_group_name_H-M   'P 1'
#
loop_
_entity.id
_entity.type
_entity.pdbx_description
1 polymer ?
#
loop_
_entity_poly.entity_id
_entity_poly.type
_entity_poly.pdbx_seq_one_letter_code
_entity_poly.pdbx_strand_id
1 'polypeptide(L)'
;MPTDIRTGVFRGIVVVDFAAGERSWWRRSRWWRVPVALVVTIILSICGILWLAGLDRPRSEQGAGLSLARPLSQQAPCAGQSFSPDTLVLLANGTKRPIAELKAGERVWSFDPETGHTSGQLVQAVLVNHDTELIDLTITSPADVTSVIHTTANHPFYSTDRAQASSSEVVGLAATTGTAERPSAEWIDAKDLHPGDRLATPFRDSVAHVAGSTPVFGTADMWDLTVENTHTFYIATLTAAVLVHNCPTR
;
A
#
# COMPACT_ATOMS: atom_id res chain seq x y z
N MET A 1 -16.58 -0.79 -79.02
CA MET A 1 -16.35 0.53 -78.39
C MET A 1 -14.85 0.69 -78.20
N PRO A 2 -14.18 1.64 -78.88
CA PRO A 2 -12.73 1.85 -78.82
C PRO A 2 -12.32 2.94 -77.79
N THR A 3 -11.01 3.22 -77.73
CA THR A 3 -10.30 4.40 -77.14
C THR A 3 -10.14 4.42 -75.60
N ASP A 4 -9.03 4.81 -74.98
CA ASP A 4 -7.75 5.38 -75.45
C ASP A 4 -6.65 5.22 -74.37
N ILE A 5 -5.39 5.37 -74.80
CA ILE A 5 -4.16 5.47 -73.99
C ILE A 5 -3.90 6.94 -73.64
N ARG A 6 -3.01 7.20 -72.65
CA ARG A 6 -2.17 8.41 -72.39
C ARG A 6 -2.58 9.20 -71.13
N THR A 7 -1.75 9.85 -70.31
CA THR A 7 -0.29 10.11 -70.18
C THR A 7 -0.10 10.93 -68.88
N GLY A 8 1.11 10.96 -68.30
CA GLY A 8 1.57 11.99 -67.35
C GLY A 8 2.43 11.38 -66.23
N VAL A 9 3.77 11.32 -66.24
CA VAL A 9 4.87 12.29 -66.43
C VAL A 9 5.08 13.26 -65.23
N PHE A 10 6.07 12.86 -64.40
CA PHE A 10 7.11 13.63 -63.66
C PHE A 10 6.77 14.57 -62.48
N ARG A 11 7.40 14.27 -61.33
CA ARG A 11 8.44 15.05 -60.59
C ARG A 11 8.71 14.28 -59.28
N GLY A 12 9.91 13.76 -58.98
CA GLY A 12 11.14 14.49 -58.62
C GLY A 12 10.93 15.23 -57.29
N ILE A 13 11.68 15.10 -56.19
CA ILE A 13 13.11 14.81 -55.99
C ILE A 13 13.35 14.48 -54.49
N VAL A 14 14.31 13.57 -54.28
CA VAL A 14 15.25 13.37 -53.16
C VAL A 14 15.38 14.52 -52.13
N VAL A 15 15.27 14.21 -50.83
CA VAL A 15 15.89 15.02 -49.77
C VAL A 15 17.18 14.33 -49.35
N VAL A 16 18.29 15.00 -49.62
CA VAL A 16 19.65 14.67 -49.20
C VAL A 16 19.93 15.39 -47.89
N ASP A 17 20.42 14.67 -46.90
CA ASP A 17 21.06 15.25 -45.71
C ASP A 17 22.43 15.83 -46.08
N PHE A 18 22.75 17.03 -45.57
CA PHE A 18 24.13 17.52 -45.43
C PHE A 18 24.24 18.48 -44.25
N ALA A 19 25.28 18.27 -43.45
CA ALA A 19 25.60 18.96 -42.23
C ALA A 19 26.41 20.26 -42.43
N ALA A 20 26.38 21.07 -41.37
CA ALA A 20 27.40 22.00 -40.85
C ALA A 20 27.83 23.25 -41.65
N GLY A 21 27.85 24.41 -40.95
CA GLY A 21 28.68 25.56 -41.35
C GLY A 21 28.19 26.96 -40.94
N GLU A 22 28.55 27.38 -39.72
CA GLU A 22 28.95 28.72 -39.24
C GLU A 22 28.48 30.04 -39.93
N ARG A 23 28.02 31.02 -39.12
CA ARG A 23 28.72 32.31 -38.83
C ARG A 23 27.84 33.41 -38.20
N SER A 24 28.19 33.78 -36.96
CA SER A 24 28.49 35.13 -36.40
C SER A 24 27.52 36.34 -36.45
N TRP A 25 27.62 37.14 -35.36
CA TRP A 25 27.17 38.52 -35.08
C TRP A 25 25.75 38.63 -34.46
N TRP A 26 25.61 38.96 -33.16
CA TRP A 26 25.90 40.27 -32.56
C TRP A 26 26.65 40.25 -31.22
N ARG A 27 27.40 41.34 -30.99
CA ARG A 27 28.13 41.74 -29.76
C ARG A 27 27.21 42.10 -28.58
N ARG A 28 27.66 41.89 -27.32
CA ARG A 28 28.22 42.93 -26.40
C ARG A 28 28.45 42.42 -24.96
N SER A 29 29.72 42.52 -24.51
CA SER A 29 30.28 42.85 -23.17
C SER A 29 29.56 42.39 -21.89
N ARG A 30 30.11 41.47 -21.06
CA ARG A 30 31.28 41.54 -20.14
C ARG A 30 30.91 42.21 -18.78
N TRP A 31 31.54 41.74 -17.69
CA TRP A 31 31.70 42.36 -16.35
C TRP A 31 30.56 42.02 -15.33
N TRP A 32 30.73 41.52 -14.09
CA TRP A 32 31.85 41.28 -13.15
C TRP A 32 31.51 40.09 -12.22
N ARG A 33 32.54 39.36 -11.76
CA ARG A 33 32.54 38.66 -10.46
C ARG A 33 32.73 39.72 -9.37
N VAL A 34 31.92 39.73 -8.32
CA VAL A 34 32.23 40.47 -7.10
C VAL A 34 31.96 39.55 -5.90
N PRO A 35 32.95 39.30 -5.02
CA PRO A 35 32.88 38.32 -3.95
C PRO A 35 32.18 38.85 -2.69
N VAL A 36 31.73 37.90 -1.89
CA VAL A 36 31.30 38.01 -0.49
C VAL A 36 32.27 38.88 0.31
N ALA A 37 31.76 40.02 0.82
CA ALA A 37 32.14 40.72 2.06
C ALA A 37 32.00 42.25 1.92
N LEU A 38 30.77 42.79 1.92
CA LEU A 38 30.50 44.13 2.48
C LEU A 38 28.99 44.49 2.54
N VAL A 39 28.15 43.75 3.27
CA VAL A 39 26.86 44.28 3.77
C VAL A 39 26.61 43.75 5.19
N VAL A 40 27.57 44.01 6.08
CA VAL A 40 27.32 44.05 7.53
C VAL A 40 27.41 45.52 7.91
N THR A 41 26.26 46.19 7.92
CA THR A 41 25.94 47.44 8.64
C THR A 41 24.58 47.91 8.12
N ILE A 42 23.48 47.45 8.73
CA ILE A 42 22.12 48.05 8.87
C ILE A 42 21.19 46.99 9.51
N ILE A 43 21.59 46.32 10.59
CA ILE A 43 20.65 45.70 11.57
C ILE A 43 21.25 45.86 12.98
N LEU A 44 21.76 47.06 13.29
CA LEU A 44 22.10 47.50 14.64
C LEU A 44 21.64 48.96 14.80
N SER A 45 20.34 49.18 14.60
CA SER A 45 19.66 50.45 14.93
C SER A 45 18.19 50.22 15.32
N ILE A 46 17.93 49.11 16.01
CA ILE A 46 16.74 48.92 16.87
C ILE A 46 17.20 48.23 18.16
N CYS A 47 18.11 48.87 18.89
CA CYS A 47 18.55 48.41 20.22
C CYS A 47 18.39 49.49 21.30
N GLY A 48 17.68 50.60 21.03
CA GLY A 48 17.78 51.79 21.89
C GLY A 48 16.53 52.22 22.67
N ILE A 49 15.31 51.85 22.27
CA ILE A 49 14.11 52.53 22.79
C ILE A 49 12.93 51.58 23.03
N LEU A 50 13.16 50.41 23.62
CA LEU A 50 12.09 49.72 24.36
C LEU A 50 12.66 48.94 25.56
N TRP A 51 13.59 49.58 26.27
CA TRP A 51 14.13 49.15 27.54
C TRP A 51 13.44 49.97 28.64
N LEU A 52 12.10 49.84 28.77
CA LEU A 52 11.29 50.44 29.85
C LEU A 52 9.82 49.94 29.77
N ALA A 53 9.59 48.63 29.85
CA ALA A 53 8.34 48.03 30.34
C ALA A 53 8.58 46.53 30.55
N GLY A 54 8.31 46.05 31.76
CA GLY A 54 8.56 44.67 32.19
C GLY A 54 7.61 43.61 31.59
N LEU A 55 7.70 42.41 32.17
CA LEU A 55 7.15 41.09 31.79
C LEU A 55 8.16 40.32 30.88
N ASP A 56 8.82 39.23 31.27
CA ASP A 56 8.77 38.32 32.41
C ASP A 56 10.14 37.63 32.57
N ARG A 57 10.45 37.10 33.76
CA ARG A 57 11.74 36.47 34.11
C ARG A 57 12.04 35.22 33.25
N PRO A 58 13.30 34.95 32.83
CA PRO A 58 13.69 33.60 32.42
C PRO A 58 13.84 32.71 33.66
N ARG A 59 13.10 31.60 33.71
CA ARG A 59 13.29 30.52 34.69
C ARG A 59 14.31 29.53 34.12
N SER A 60 15.26 29.20 34.99
CA SER A 60 16.31 28.20 34.90
C SER A 60 15.93 26.87 34.24
N GLU A 61 16.94 26.32 33.56
CA GLU A 61 17.12 24.95 33.06
C GLU A 61 16.39 23.84 33.85
N GLN A 62 15.81 22.91 33.11
CA GLN A 62 15.72 21.49 33.48
C GLN A 62 15.31 20.64 32.26
N GLY A 63 16.19 19.71 31.89
CA GLY A 63 15.80 18.44 31.30
C GLY A 63 15.78 18.35 29.78
N ALA A 64 16.93 18.01 29.20
CA ALA A 64 16.98 17.15 28.03
C ALA A 64 16.27 15.83 28.37
N GLY A 65 14.97 15.76 28.06
CA GLY A 65 14.21 14.52 28.06
C GLY A 65 14.59 13.74 26.82
N LEU A 66 15.51 12.78 26.97
CA LEU A 66 15.57 11.61 26.10
C LEU A 66 14.13 11.16 25.86
N SER A 67 13.68 11.22 24.61
CA SER A 67 12.52 10.47 24.16
C SER A 67 12.86 9.02 24.45
N LEU A 68 12.37 8.52 25.59
CA LEU A 68 12.40 7.11 25.92
C LEU A 68 11.70 6.44 24.75
N ALA A 69 12.49 5.80 23.88
CA ALA A 69 12.00 4.83 22.94
C ALA A 69 10.98 3.99 23.72
N ARG A 70 9.72 4.07 23.31
CA ARG A 70 8.65 3.25 23.85
C ARG A 70 9.23 1.83 23.89
N PRO A 71 9.32 1.18 25.07
CA PRO A 71 9.83 -0.19 25.10
C PRO A 71 9.01 -0.96 24.07
N LEU A 72 9.68 -1.77 23.24
CA LEU A 72 9.06 -2.71 22.31
C LEU A 72 8.20 -3.65 23.15
N SER A 73 7.03 -3.15 23.52
CA SER A 73 6.09 -3.72 24.46
C SER A 73 5.44 -4.85 23.71
N GLN A 74 6.02 -6.05 23.84
CA GLN A 74 5.40 -7.34 23.59
C GLN A 74 4.33 -7.28 22.50
N GLN A 75 4.74 -6.95 21.27
CA GLN A 75 3.94 -7.38 20.13
C GLN A 75 3.92 -8.90 20.22
N ALA A 76 2.73 -9.50 20.19
CA ALA A 76 2.63 -10.93 19.98
C ALA A 76 3.54 -11.28 18.80
N PRO A 77 4.35 -12.34 18.88
CA PRO A 77 5.21 -12.70 17.77
C PRO A 77 4.35 -12.77 16.52
N CYS A 78 4.72 -12.02 15.48
CA CYS A 78 4.06 -12.03 14.18
C CYS A 78 4.44 -13.33 13.47
N ALA A 79 3.88 -14.42 13.99
CA ALA A 79 4.14 -15.78 13.58
C ALA A 79 2.90 -16.63 13.85
N GLY A 80 2.74 -17.70 13.07
CA GLY A 80 1.61 -18.64 13.17
C GLY A 80 0.38 -18.21 12.37
N GLN A 81 0.48 -17.13 11.59
CA GLN A 81 -0.53 -16.76 10.62
C GLN A 81 -0.07 -17.28 9.25
N SER A 82 -0.44 -18.53 8.95
CA SER A 82 0.15 -19.29 7.86
C SER A 82 -0.84 -19.61 6.74
N PHE A 83 -0.31 -20.04 5.60
CA PHE A 83 -1.04 -20.48 4.40
C PHE A 83 -0.48 -21.80 3.86
N SER A 84 -1.26 -22.49 3.02
CA SER A 84 -0.76 -23.65 2.28
C SER A 84 0.41 -23.26 1.35
N PRO A 85 1.34 -24.18 1.03
CA PRO A 85 2.54 -23.87 0.25
C PRO A 85 2.27 -23.30 -1.15
N ASP A 86 1.14 -23.67 -1.75
CA ASP A 86 0.70 -23.26 -3.09
C ASP A 86 -0.02 -21.91 -3.12
N THR A 87 -0.32 -21.31 -1.96
CA THR A 87 -0.97 -20.00 -1.87
C THR A 87 -0.14 -18.95 -2.60
N LEU A 88 -0.73 -18.31 -3.61
CA LEU A 88 -0.02 -17.32 -4.41
C LEU A 88 0.08 -15.99 -3.67
N VAL A 89 1.24 -15.35 -3.75
CA VAL A 89 1.47 -14.00 -3.23
C VAL A 89 1.65 -13.02 -4.38
N LEU A 90 1.03 -11.85 -4.27
CA LEU A 90 1.19 -10.77 -5.24
C LEU A 90 2.53 -10.04 -5.00
N LEU A 91 3.48 -10.22 -5.90
CA LEU A 91 4.79 -9.57 -5.86
C LEU A 91 4.69 -8.10 -6.31
N ALA A 92 5.61 -7.26 -5.83
CA ALA A 92 5.62 -5.83 -6.14
C ALA A 92 5.75 -5.51 -7.65
N ASN A 93 6.26 -6.46 -8.45
CA ASN A 93 6.33 -6.35 -9.92
C ASN A 93 5.02 -6.74 -10.63
N GLY A 94 3.96 -7.10 -9.87
CA GLY A 94 2.65 -7.52 -10.38
C GLY A 94 2.52 -9.01 -10.70
N THR A 95 3.62 -9.77 -10.64
CA THR A 95 3.57 -11.23 -10.83
C THR A 95 3.05 -11.93 -9.57
N LYS A 96 2.64 -13.20 -9.71
CA LYS A 96 2.14 -14.03 -8.62
C LYS A 96 3.01 -15.27 -8.50
N ARG A 97 3.35 -15.68 -7.28
CA ARG A 97 4.15 -16.89 -7.05
C ARG A 97 3.74 -17.58 -5.75
N PRO A 98 3.80 -18.93 -5.67
CA PRO A 98 3.54 -19.64 -4.42
C PRO A 98 4.38 -19.12 -3.27
N ILE A 99 3.78 -19.03 -2.09
CA ILE A 99 4.43 -18.55 -0.86
C ILE A 99 5.65 -19.42 -0.51
N ALA A 100 5.59 -20.73 -0.77
CA ALA A 100 6.70 -21.66 -0.53
C ALA A 100 7.91 -21.44 -1.45
N GLU A 101 7.76 -20.71 -2.56
CA GLU A 101 8.83 -20.40 -3.50
C GLU A 101 9.45 -19.02 -3.26
N LEU A 102 8.88 -18.22 -2.34
CA LEU A 102 9.43 -16.91 -1.99
C LEU A 102 10.74 -17.03 -1.21
N LYS A 103 11.52 -15.96 -1.23
CA LYS A 103 12.80 -15.85 -0.52
C LYS A 103 12.93 -14.50 0.14
N ALA A 104 13.73 -14.45 1.20
CA ALA A 104 14.16 -13.20 1.80
C ALA A 104 14.83 -12.30 0.75
N GLY A 105 14.57 -11.00 0.82
CA GLY A 105 15.06 -10.00 -0.13
C GLY A 105 14.10 -9.70 -1.29
N GLU A 106 13.06 -10.50 -1.49
CA GLU A 106 12.04 -10.23 -2.50
C GLU A 106 11.03 -9.20 -2.01
N ARG A 107 10.25 -8.60 -2.91
CA ARG A 107 9.27 -7.55 -2.57
C ARG A 107 7.85 -7.98 -2.91
N VAL A 108 6.95 -7.86 -1.94
CA VAL A 108 5.51 -8.16 -2.05
C VAL A 108 4.71 -6.87 -2.07
N TRP A 109 3.57 -6.85 -2.77
CA TRP A 109 2.63 -5.74 -2.64
C TRP A 109 2.00 -5.76 -1.26
N SER A 110 1.90 -4.58 -0.65
CA SER A 110 1.41 -4.38 0.71
C SER A 110 0.65 -3.06 0.81
N PHE A 111 -0.25 -2.99 1.78
CA PHE A 111 -1.06 -1.81 2.09
C PHE A 111 -1.02 -1.55 3.59
N ASP A 112 -0.73 -0.30 3.94
CA ASP A 112 -0.81 0.21 5.30
C ASP A 112 -2.20 0.83 5.53
N PRO A 113 -3.08 0.21 6.33
CA PRO A 113 -4.39 0.76 6.63
C PRO A 113 -4.36 2.01 7.52
N GLU A 114 -3.28 2.24 8.29
CA GLU A 114 -3.14 3.41 9.15
C GLU A 114 -2.82 4.66 8.33
N THR A 115 -1.91 4.54 7.36
CA THR A 115 -1.51 5.67 6.50
C THR A 115 -2.26 5.72 5.17
N GLY A 116 -2.91 4.62 4.77
CA GLY A 116 -3.56 4.47 3.47
C GLY A 116 -2.58 4.30 2.30
N HIS A 117 -1.30 4.04 2.58
CA HIS A 117 -0.26 3.95 1.56
C HIS A 117 -0.07 2.50 1.07
N THR A 118 -0.11 2.30 -0.25
CA THR A 118 0.25 1.04 -0.89
C THR A 118 1.69 1.11 -1.39
N SER A 119 2.51 0.10 -1.09
CA SER A 119 3.89 0.02 -1.58
C SER A 119 4.38 -1.43 -1.64
N GLY A 120 5.46 -1.65 -2.38
CA GLY A 120 6.19 -2.92 -2.27
C GLY A 120 6.94 -2.96 -0.94
N GLN A 121 6.87 -4.06 -0.20
CA GLN A 121 7.57 -4.29 1.08
C GLN A 121 8.47 -5.53 0.97
N LEU A 122 9.64 -5.48 1.59
CA LEU A 122 10.61 -6.57 1.62
C LEU A 122 10.10 -7.77 2.45
N VAL A 123 10.28 -8.96 1.89
CA VAL A 123 10.24 -10.21 2.63
C VAL A 123 11.55 -10.36 3.39
N GLN A 124 11.50 -10.30 4.71
CA GLN A 124 12.66 -10.48 5.59
C GLN A 124 12.93 -11.96 5.88
N ALA A 125 11.87 -12.76 5.99
CA ALA A 125 11.96 -14.19 6.22
C ALA A 125 10.78 -14.93 5.59
N VAL A 126 11.00 -16.21 5.32
CA VAL A 126 9.96 -17.19 4.98
C VAL A 126 9.99 -18.24 6.07
N LEU A 127 8.85 -18.47 6.70
CA LEU A 127 8.68 -19.32 7.86
C LEU A 127 7.86 -20.55 7.45
N VAL A 128 8.18 -21.68 8.05
CA VAL A 128 7.41 -22.92 7.92
C VAL A 128 6.99 -23.34 9.33
N ASN A 129 5.68 -23.40 9.55
CA ASN A 129 5.06 -23.74 10.82
C ASN A 129 4.32 -25.08 10.68
N HIS A 130 4.21 -25.81 11.78
CA HIS A 130 3.40 -27.02 11.84
C HIS A 130 2.10 -26.71 12.58
N ASP A 131 1.07 -26.33 11.82
CA ASP A 131 -0.16 -25.74 12.34
C ASP A 131 -1.28 -26.78 12.45
N THR A 132 -2.16 -26.61 13.45
CA THR A 132 -3.26 -27.56 13.76
C THR A 132 -4.65 -26.96 13.64
N GLU A 133 -4.76 -25.63 13.65
CA GLU A 133 -6.03 -24.91 13.53
C GLU A 133 -6.17 -24.39 12.10
N LEU A 134 -6.71 -25.22 11.22
CA LEU A 134 -6.77 -24.96 9.77
C LEU A 134 -8.21 -24.66 9.33
N ILE A 135 -8.35 -23.83 8.29
CA ILE A 135 -9.64 -23.48 7.70
C ILE A 135 -9.51 -23.29 6.19
N ASP A 136 -10.54 -23.74 5.46
CA ASP A 136 -10.75 -23.43 4.06
C ASP A 136 -11.70 -22.23 3.97
N LEU A 137 -11.16 -21.06 3.60
CA LEU A 137 -11.92 -19.84 3.39
C LEU A 137 -12.29 -19.72 1.91
N THR A 138 -13.59 -19.76 1.59
CA THR A 138 -14.08 -19.58 0.23
C THR A 138 -14.42 -18.12 -0.02
N ILE A 139 -13.86 -17.55 -1.09
CA ILE A 139 -14.18 -16.21 -1.55
C ILE A 139 -14.79 -16.24 -2.95
N THR A 140 -15.58 -15.23 -3.27
CA THR A 140 -16.24 -15.06 -4.57
C THR A 140 -16.06 -13.65 -5.12
N SER A 141 -16.05 -13.53 -6.44
CA SER A 141 -16.09 -12.24 -7.16
C SER A 141 -17.54 -11.86 -7.46
N PRO A 142 -17.79 -10.61 -7.89
CA PRO A 142 -19.10 -10.20 -8.41
C PRO A 142 -19.59 -11.00 -9.64
N ALA A 143 -18.70 -11.75 -10.29
CA ALA A 143 -19.03 -12.63 -11.41
C ALA A 143 -19.28 -14.09 -10.98
N ASP A 144 -19.49 -14.32 -9.67
CA ASP A 144 -19.73 -15.64 -9.06
C ASP A 144 -18.61 -16.67 -9.26
N VAL A 145 -17.40 -16.22 -9.60
CA VAL A 145 -16.20 -17.08 -9.65
C VAL A 145 -15.67 -17.27 -8.24
N THR A 146 -15.62 -18.51 -7.77
CA THR A 146 -15.15 -18.88 -6.43
C THR A 146 -13.68 -19.31 -6.42
N SER A 147 -13.01 -19.06 -5.29
CA SER A 147 -11.68 -19.58 -4.97
C SER A 147 -11.62 -19.95 -3.50
N VAL A 148 -10.82 -20.97 -3.17
CA VAL A 148 -10.57 -21.40 -1.78
C VAL A 148 -9.17 -20.95 -1.38
N ILE A 149 -9.06 -20.44 -0.15
CA ILE A 149 -7.81 -20.07 0.51
C ILE A 149 -7.62 -21.03 1.69
N HIS A 150 -6.52 -21.75 1.69
CA HIS A 150 -6.15 -22.69 2.75
C HIS A 150 -5.26 -21.96 3.75
N THR A 151 -5.74 -21.71 4.97
CA THR A 151 -5.06 -20.86 5.95
C THR A 151 -5.29 -21.34 7.38
N THR A 152 -4.60 -20.73 8.35
CA THR A 152 -4.88 -20.94 9.76
C THR A 152 -6.18 -20.22 10.17
N ALA A 153 -6.91 -20.79 11.13
CA ALA A 153 -8.21 -20.29 11.56
C ALA A 153 -8.16 -18.86 12.12
N ASN A 154 -7.04 -18.48 12.72
CA ASN A 154 -6.83 -17.16 13.33
C ASN A 154 -6.11 -16.17 12.39
N HIS A 155 -5.96 -16.50 11.10
CA HIS A 155 -5.28 -15.64 10.15
C HIS A 155 -6.11 -14.37 9.87
N PRO A 156 -5.61 -13.16 10.14
CA PRO A 156 -6.39 -11.95 9.94
C PRO A 156 -6.49 -11.53 8.48
N PHE A 157 -7.72 -11.23 8.05
CA PHE A 157 -8.04 -10.61 6.78
C PHE A 157 -8.57 -9.20 7.00
N TYR A 158 -8.22 -8.27 6.11
CA TYR A 158 -8.74 -6.91 6.21
C TYR A 158 -10.12 -6.83 5.55
N SER A 159 -11.17 -6.65 6.36
CA SER A 159 -12.52 -6.42 5.88
C SER A 159 -12.79 -4.92 5.74
N THR A 160 -13.37 -4.51 4.61
CA THR A 160 -13.77 -3.11 4.33
C THR A 160 -15.23 -2.84 4.63
N ASP A 161 -16.03 -3.89 4.79
CA ASP A 161 -17.45 -3.84 5.09
C ASP A 161 -17.86 -5.22 5.65
N ARG A 162 -18.44 -5.24 6.84
CA ARG A 162 -18.93 -6.46 7.47
C ARG A 162 -20.38 -6.66 7.09
N ALA A 163 -20.71 -7.82 6.51
CA ALA A 163 -22.09 -8.23 6.38
C ALA A 163 -22.66 -8.39 7.79
N GLN A 164 -23.65 -7.56 8.14
CA GLN A 164 -24.30 -7.68 9.44
C GLN A 164 -24.90 -9.09 9.54
N ALA A 165 -24.40 -9.89 10.48
CA ALA A 165 -25.06 -11.12 10.88
C ALA A 165 -26.47 -10.71 11.29
N SER A 166 -27.48 -11.09 10.50
CA SER A 166 -28.87 -10.65 10.64
C SER A 166 -29.37 -10.66 12.07
N SER A 167 -29.17 -9.57 12.80
CA SER A 167 -30.08 -9.18 13.86
C SER A 167 -31.33 -8.77 13.12
N SER A 168 -32.34 -9.63 13.15
CA SER A 168 -33.74 -9.23 12.96
C SER A 168 -34.10 -8.18 14.01
N GLU A 169 -33.57 -6.98 13.82
CA GLU A 169 -34.17 -5.78 14.36
C GLU A 169 -34.77 -5.07 13.14
N VAL A 170 -36.09 -5.03 13.13
CA VAL A 170 -36.85 -4.23 12.20
C VAL A 170 -36.41 -2.78 12.41
N VAL A 171 -35.47 -2.28 11.61
CA VAL A 171 -35.23 -0.84 11.47
C VAL A 171 -36.39 -0.29 10.66
N GLY A 172 -37.55 -0.20 11.31
CA GLY A 172 -38.73 0.43 10.76
C GLY A 172 -38.46 1.92 10.62
N LEU A 173 -38.38 2.42 9.38
CA LEU A 173 -38.59 3.80 8.93
C LEU A 173 -38.01 4.99 9.76
N ALA A 174 -37.11 4.75 10.72
CA ALA A 174 -36.53 5.77 11.58
C ALA A 174 -35.03 5.90 11.32
N ALA A 175 -34.67 6.46 10.17
CA ALA A 175 -33.30 6.92 9.93
C ALA A 175 -33.27 8.12 8.96
N THR A 176 -34.04 9.16 9.26
CA THR A 176 -33.77 10.51 8.72
C THR A 176 -33.27 11.38 9.87
N THR A 177 -32.01 11.20 10.27
CA THR A 177 -31.15 12.14 11.04
C THR A 177 -29.85 11.53 11.56
N GLY A 178 -29.66 10.21 11.47
CA GLY A 178 -28.37 9.59 11.79
C GLY A 178 -27.40 9.66 10.61
N THR A 179 -26.23 10.27 10.80
CA THR A 179 -25.05 9.98 9.98
C THR A 179 -24.82 8.47 10.02
N ALA A 180 -25.19 7.74 8.96
CA ALA A 180 -24.90 6.32 8.85
C ALA A 180 -23.38 6.17 8.99
N GLU A 181 -22.95 5.62 10.13
CA GLU A 181 -21.55 5.34 10.41
C GLU A 181 -21.10 4.36 9.33
N ARG A 182 -20.18 4.81 8.46
CA ARG A 182 -19.61 3.93 7.44
C ARG A 182 -19.00 2.74 8.20
N PRO A 183 -19.31 1.48 7.82
CA PRO A 183 -18.71 0.34 8.48
C PRO A 183 -17.19 0.53 8.51
N SER A 184 -16.63 0.51 9.72
CA SER A 184 -15.20 0.70 9.93
C SER A 184 -14.48 -0.53 9.40
N ALA A 185 -13.51 -0.31 8.50
CA ALA A 185 -12.64 -1.40 8.06
C ALA A 185 -11.88 -1.96 9.28
N GLU A 186 -11.74 -3.29 9.34
CA GLU A 186 -11.24 -4.00 10.51
C GLU A 186 -10.48 -5.26 10.10
N TRP A 187 -9.50 -5.67 10.92
CA TRP A 187 -8.89 -6.98 10.83
C TRP A 187 -9.79 -8.02 11.48
N ILE A 188 -10.16 -9.06 10.75
CA ILE A 188 -11.02 -10.15 11.22
C ILE A 188 -10.31 -11.48 10.99
N ASP A 189 -10.26 -12.32 12.01
CA ASP A 189 -9.73 -13.68 11.89
C ASP A 189 -10.54 -14.51 10.87
N ALA A 190 -9.86 -15.40 10.14
CA ALA A 190 -10.47 -16.21 9.09
C ALA A 190 -11.72 -16.98 9.54
N LYS A 191 -11.71 -17.50 10.77
CA LYS A 191 -12.83 -18.24 11.38
C LYS A 191 -14.05 -17.36 11.70
N ASP A 192 -13.84 -16.06 11.87
CA ASP A 192 -14.86 -15.09 12.29
C ASP A 192 -15.43 -14.28 11.11
N LEU A 193 -14.92 -14.52 9.90
CA LEU A 193 -15.47 -14.00 8.66
C LEU A 193 -16.82 -14.66 8.33
N HIS A 194 -17.79 -13.84 7.93
CA HIS A 194 -19.14 -14.26 7.59
C HIS A 194 -19.37 -14.18 6.08
N PRO A 195 -20.24 -15.04 5.51
CA PRO A 195 -20.69 -14.87 4.13
C PRO A 195 -21.22 -13.45 3.87
N GLY A 196 -20.71 -12.82 2.80
CA GLY A 196 -21.02 -11.45 2.42
C GLY A 196 -19.95 -10.42 2.81
N ASP A 197 -19.09 -10.72 3.80
CA ASP A 197 -18.01 -9.82 4.22
C ASP A 197 -17.13 -9.42 3.03
N ARG A 198 -16.79 -8.14 2.92
CA ARG A 198 -16.04 -7.59 1.79
C ARG A 198 -14.57 -7.44 2.13
N LEU A 199 -13.72 -8.24 1.50
CA LEU A 199 -12.28 -8.22 1.73
C LEU A 199 -11.59 -7.10 0.94
N ALA A 200 -10.53 -6.54 1.52
CA ALA A 200 -9.76 -5.48 0.89
C ALA A 200 -8.90 -6.02 -0.25
N THR A 201 -9.02 -5.39 -1.40
CA THR A 201 -8.31 -5.73 -2.64
C THR A 201 -7.34 -4.59 -3.02
N PRO A 202 -6.27 -4.85 -3.79
CA PRO A 202 -5.26 -3.84 -4.12
C PRO A 202 -5.75 -2.79 -5.14
N PHE A 203 -6.79 -3.10 -5.92
CA PHE A 203 -7.31 -2.24 -6.97
C PHE A 203 -8.77 -1.89 -6.69
N ARG A 204 -9.15 -0.62 -6.89
CA ARG A 204 -10.47 -0.09 -6.51
C ARG A 204 -11.65 -0.77 -7.21
N ASP A 205 -11.41 -1.40 -8.36
CA ASP A 205 -12.36 -2.14 -9.18
C ASP A 205 -12.38 -3.65 -8.88
N SER A 206 -11.42 -4.16 -8.10
CA SER A 206 -11.42 -5.55 -7.65
C SER A 206 -12.30 -5.68 -6.41
N VAL A 207 -13.17 -6.69 -6.39
CA VAL A 207 -14.07 -6.96 -5.26
C VAL A 207 -13.98 -8.44 -4.92
N ALA A 208 -13.83 -8.74 -3.63
CA ALA A 208 -13.86 -10.08 -3.10
C ALA A 208 -14.84 -10.13 -1.92
N HIS A 209 -15.76 -11.09 -1.95
CA HIS A 209 -16.67 -11.38 -0.85
C HIS A 209 -16.38 -12.75 -0.27
N VAL A 210 -16.56 -12.91 1.03
CA VAL A 210 -16.57 -14.22 1.67
C VAL A 210 -17.83 -14.96 1.23
N ALA A 211 -17.69 -16.18 0.76
CA ALA A 211 -18.82 -17.07 0.43
C ALA A 211 -19.11 -18.06 1.57
N GLY A 212 -18.09 -18.38 2.37
CA GLY A 212 -18.19 -19.25 3.54
C GLY A 212 -16.83 -19.77 3.96
N SER A 213 -16.80 -20.52 5.04
CA SER A 213 -15.59 -21.15 5.56
C SER A 213 -15.88 -22.56 6.06
N THR A 214 -14.88 -23.44 6.06
CA THR A 214 -15.00 -24.81 6.56
C THR A 214 -13.76 -25.18 7.37
N PRO A 215 -13.89 -25.55 8.66
CA PRO A 215 -12.76 -26.03 9.45
C PRO A 215 -12.14 -27.28 8.82
N VAL A 216 -10.80 -27.33 8.81
CA VAL A 216 -10.04 -28.48 8.34
C VAL A 216 -9.36 -29.12 9.55
N PHE A 217 -9.72 -30.37 9.83
CA PHE A 217 -9.15 -31.10 10.96
C PHE A 217 -7.82 -31.77 10.58
N GLY A 218 -6.83 -31.65 11.45
CA GLY A 218 -5.54 -32.30 11.27
C GLY A 218 -4.39 -31.34 11.53
N THR A 219 -3.24 -31.64 10.95
CA THR A 219 -2.02 -30.86 11.06
C THR A 219 -1.37 -30.74 9.69
N ALA A 220 -0.80 -29.58 9.36
CA ALA A 220 -0.11 -29.37 8.10
C ALA A 220 1.13 -28.48 8.30
N ASP A 221 2.13 -28.68 7.43
CA ASP A 221 3.18 -27.70 7.26
C ASP A 221 2.60 -26.52 6.45
N MET A 222 2.69 -25.33 7.02
CA MET A 222 2.10 -24.10 6.49
C MET A 222 3.16 -22.99 6.46
N TRP A 223 3.03 -22.07 5.51
CA TRP A 223 4.01 -21.03 5.23
C TRP A 223 3.52 -19.66 5.68
N ASP A 224 4.42 -18.89 6.27
CA ASP A 224 4.21 -17.49 6.66
C ASP A 224 5.42 -16.65 6.20
N LEU A 225 5.25 -15.34 6.11
CA LEU A 225 6.31 -14.40 5.79
C LEU A 225 6.65 -13.54 7.01
N THR A 226 7.81 -12.92 6.99
CA THR A 226 8.03 -11.71 7.79
C THR A 226 8.16 -10.57 6.80
N VAL A 227 7.18 -9.67 6.75
CA VAL A 227 7.18 -8.52 5.84
C VAL A 227 7.62 -7.26 6.59
N GLU A 228 8.43 -6.42 5.95
CA GLU A 228 8.89 -5.16 6.54
C GLU A 228 7.76 -4.16 6.81
N ASN A 229 7.93 -3.37 7.87
CA ASN A 229 7.08 -2.25 8.33
C ASN A 229 5.63 -2.57 8.70
N THR A 230 4.82 -3.04 7.74
CA THR A 230 3.36 -3.15 7.90
C THR A 230 2.90 -4.51 8.36
N HIS A 231 3.73 -5.56 8.18
CA HIS A 231 3.34 -6.96 8.38
C HIS A 231 2.10 -7.36 7.58
N THR A 232 1.84 -6.68 6.46
CA THR A 232 0.74 -7.01 5.55
C THR A 232 1.25 -7.36 4.17
N PHE A 233 0.51 -8.22 3.49
CA PHE A 233 0.74 -8.51 2.08
C PHE A 233 -0.55 -8.99 1.41
N TYR A 234 -0.55 -9.04 0.08
CA TYR A 234 -1.66 -9.58 -0.68
C TYR A 234 -1.40 -11.03 -1.07
N ILE A 235 -2.31 -11.92 -0.68
CA ILE A 235 -2.44 -13.23 -1.33
C ILE A 235 -3.35 -13.12 -2.55
N ALA A 236 -3.09 -13.91 -3.58
CA ALA A 236 -3.82 -13.89 -4.83
C ALA A 236 -4.49 -15.24 -5.08
N THR A 237 -5.73 -15.19 -5.55
CA THR A 237 -6.47 -16.34 -6.05
C THR A 237 -6.80 -16.16 -7.53
N LEU A 238 -7.56 -17.10 -8.11
CA LEU A 238 -8.13 -16.93 -9.45
C LEU A 238 -9.17 -15.80 -9.48
N THR A 239 -9.83 -15.56 -8.34
CA THR A 239 -10.92 -14.61 -8.19
C THR A 239 -10.41 -13.18 -7.91
N ALA A 240 -9.50 -13.02 -6.94
CA ALA A 240 -9.06 -11.71 -6.47
C ALA A 240 -7.74 -11.81 -5.67
N ALA A 241 -7.10 -10.66 -5.43
CA ALA A 241 -6.07 -10.54 -4.41
C ALA A 241 -6.65 -9.90 -3.16
N VAL A 242 -6.37 -10.45 -1.98
CA VAL A 242 -6.93 -10.01 -0.69
C VAL A 242 -5.82 -9.72 0.32
N LEU A 243 -6.01 -8.68 1.13
CA LEU A 243 -5.04 -8.20 2.11
C LEU A 243 -5.10 -9.01 3.40
N VAL A 244 -3.95 -9.46 3.87
CA VAL A 244 -3.77 -10.27 5.09
C VAL A 244 -2.69 -9.67 6.00
N HIS A 245 -2.66 -10.08 7.27
CA HIS A 245 -1.70 -9.62 8.27
C HIS A 245 -1.00 -10.79 8.98
N ASN A 246 0.30 -10.69 9.20
CA ASN A 246 1.11 -11.80 9.72
C ASN A 246 1.11 -11.89 11.25
N CYS A 247 0.57 -10.87 11.92
CA CYS A 247 0.40 -10.88 13.38
C CYS A 247 -1.07 -11.11 13.73
N PRO A 248 -1.38 -11.87 14.80
CA PRO A 248 -2.75 -12.07 15.27
C PRO A 248 -3.52 -10.77 15.48
N THR A 249 -4.85 -10.81 15.32
CA THR A 249 -5.72 -9.76 15.85
C THR A 249 -5.57 -9.68 17.37
N ARG A 250 -5.68 -8.46 17.94
CA ARG A 250 -5.60 -8.22 19.39
C ARG A 250 -6.98 -8.18 20.01
#